data_AF-A0AA87UBU9-F1
#
_entry.id   AF-A0AA87UBU9-F1
#
_cell.length_a   1.000
_cell.length_b   1.000
_cell.length_c   1.000
_cell.angle_alpha   90.00
_cell.angle_beta   90.00
_cell.angle_gamma   90.00
#
_symmetry.space_group_name_H-M   'P 1'
#
loop_
_entity.id
_entity.type
_entity.pdbx_description
1 polymer ?
#
loop_
_entity_poly.entity_id
_entity_poly.type
_entity_poly.pdbx_seq_one_letter_code
_entity_poly.pdbx_strand_id
1 'polypeptide(L)' 'MEAARTVLGEDSFDSDHSQLMGSEDFAFMLEERPGNTALLDNGSTAGPHDPAYDFNHAAIPYEVAY' A
#
# COMPACT_ATOMS: atom_id res chain seq x y z
N MET A 1 -2.84 -0.44 -11.58
CA MET A 1 -3.94 0.32 -10.96
C MET A 1 -5.33 -0.16 -11.37
N GLU A 2 -5.57 -0.62 -12.60
CA GLU A 2 -6.91 -1.12 -13.00
C GLU A 2 -7.42 -2.28 -12.12
N ALA A 3 -6.62 -3.33 -11.93
CA ALA A 3 -6.97 -4.44 -11.01
C ALA A 3 -7.28 -3.95 -9.58
N ALA A 4 -6.53 -2.95 -9.11
CA ALA A 4 -6.67 -2.40 -7.77
C ALA A 4 -8.00 -1.63 -7.64
N ARG A 5 -8.36 -0.86 -8.66
CA ARG A 5 -9.66 -0.15 -8.73
C ARG A 5 -10.85 -1.09 -8.78
N THR A 6 -10.73 -2.25 -9.43
CA THR A 6 -11.79 -3.26 -9.46
C THR A 6 -12.09 -3.83 -8.08
N VAL A 7 -11.09 -3.99 -7.23
CA VAL A 7 -11.23 -4.58 -5.88
C VAL A 7 -11.57 -3.53 -4.83
N LEU A 8 -10.96 -2.35 -4.90
CA LEU A 8 -11.04 -1.31 -3.87
C LEU A 8 -12.14 -0.26 -4.15
N GLY A 9 -12.51 -0.05 -5.41
CA GLY A 9 -13.35 1.07 -5.84
C GLY A 9 -12.51 2.28 -6.31
N GLU A 10 -13.13 3.18 -7.07
CA GLU A 10 -12.42 4.32 -7.67
C GLU A 10 -11.95 5.35 -6.63
N ASP A 11 -12.71 5.53 -5.55
CA ASP A 11 -12.45 6.56 -4.53
C ASP A 11 -11.39 6.14 -3.49
N SER A 12 -10.86 4.92 -3.60
CA SER A 12 -9.89 4.36 -2.63
C SER A 12 -8.43 4.68 -2.95
N PHE A 13 -8.18 5.59 -3.91
CA PHE A 13 -6.84 5.99 -4.32
C PHE A 13 -6.58 7.45 -3.98
N ASP A 14 -5.54 7.68 -3.18
CA ASP A 14 -4.95 9.00 -3.01
C ASP A 14 -3.82 9.19 -4.02
N SER A 15 -4.08 9.97 -5.08
CA SER A 15 -3.06 10.29 -6.09
C SER A 15 -2.06 11.36 -5.64
N ASP A 16 -2.38 12.09 -4.56
CA ASP A 16 -1.59 13.18 -4.04
C ASP A 16 -0.76 12.76 -2.81
N HIS A 17 -0.68 11.45 -2.55
CA HIS A 17 0.10 10.93 -1.43
C HIS A 17 1.56 11.39 -1.53
N SER A 18 2.03 12.04 -0.46
CA SER A 18 3.38 12.59 -0.39
C SER A 18 4.43 11.50 -0.54
N GLN A 19 5.53 11.80 -1.25
CA GLN A 19 6.66 10.89 -1.34
C GLN A 19 7.18 10.54 0.06
N LEU A 20 7.35 9.25 0.29
CA LEU A 20 7.89 8.73 1.53
C LEU A 20 9.41 8.65 1.43
N MET A 21 10.09 8.87 2.56
CA MET A 21 11.54 8.68 2.67
C MET A 21 11.94 7.22 2.89
N GLY A 22 10.98 6.30 2.88
CA GLY A 22 11.22 4.87 2.98
C GLY A 22 11.83 4.30 1.71
N SER A 23 12.66 3.26 1.86
CA SER A 23 13.19 2.46 0.76
C SER A 23 12.48 1.11 0.72
N GLU A 24 12.33 0.55 -0.48
CA GLU A 24 11.76 -0.78 -0.69
C GLU A 24 12.62 -1.52 -1.73
N ASP A 25 13.15 -2.68 -1.35
CA ASP A 25 14.07 -3.45 -2.21
C ASP A 25 13.35 -3.99 -3.45
N PHE A 26 12.02 -4.16 -3.38
CA PHE A 26 11.19 -4.48 -4.53
C PHE A 26 11.27 -3.44 -5.66
N ALA A 27 11.64 -2.19 -5.37
CA ALA A 27 11.80 -1.16 -6.40
C ALA A 27 12.87 -1.56 -7.43
N PHE A 28 13.94 -2.24 -7.01
CA PHE A 28 14.97 -2.74 -7.93
C PHE A 28 14.44 -3.83 -8.86
N MET A 29 13.47 -4.65 -8.43
CA MET A 29 12.85 -5.65 -9.29
C MET A 29 12.06 -4.98 -10.44
N LEU A 30 11.48 -3.80 -10.19
CA LEU A 30 10.74 -3.05 -11.19
C LEU A 30 11.64 -2.49 -12.31
N GLU A 31 12.95 -2.36 -12.07
CA GLU A 31 13.91 -2.01 -13.13
C GLU A 31 14.03 -3.12 -14.19
N GLU A 32 13.93 -4.39 -13.75
CA GLU A 32 14.07 -5.57 -14.62
C GLU A 32 12.72 -6.07 -15.16
N ARG A 33 11.63 -5.88 -14.40
CA ARG A 33 10.29 -6.39 -14.73
C ARG A 33 9.26 -5.29 -14.57
N PRO A 34 8.65 -4.81 -15.67
CA PRO A 34 7.59 -3.81 -15.61
C PRO A 34 6.46 -4.27 -14.69
N GLY A 35 6.17 -3.46 -13.69
CA GLY A 35 5.21 -3.74 -12.63
C GLY A 35 4.93 -2.49 -11.81
N ASN A 36 4.32 -2.66 -10.64
CA ASN A 36 4.02 -1.56 -9.73
C ASN A 36 4.07 -2.05 -8.28
N THR A 37 4.58 -1.22 -7.39
CA THR A 37 4.42 -1.36 -5.94
C THR A 37 3.37 -0.37 -5.48
N ALA A 38 2.47 -0.80 -4.58
CA ALA A 38 1.46 0.06 -3.98
C ALA A 38 1.54 -0.07 -2.46
N LEU A 39 1.14 0.99 -1.77
CA LEU A 39 1.01 1.02 -0.32
C LEU A 39 -0.47 0.99 0.04
N LEU A 40 -0.82 0.17 1.02
CA LEU A 40 -2.16 0.16 1.61
C LEU A 40 -2.10 0.90 2.94
N ASP A 41 -3.04 1.81 3.16
CA ASP A 41 -3.14 2.53 4.42
C ASP A 41 -3.66 1.60 5.52
N ASN A 42 -3.07 1.71 6.71
CA ASN A 42 -3.45 0.94 7.89
C ASN A 42 -4.43 1.73 8.78
N GLY A 43 -4.77 2.96 8.41
CA GLY A 43 -5.71 3.82 9.13
C GLY A 43 -5.07 4.57 10.29
N SER A 44 -5.90 5.08 11.22
CA SER A 44 -5.46 5.96 12.30
C SER A 44 -4.77 5.20 13.44
N THR A 45 -3.54 4.76 13.20
CA THR A 45 -2.62 4.16 14.19
C THR A 45 -1.24 4.83 14.12
N ALA A 46 -0.36 4.51 15.06
CA ALA A 46 1.06 4.83 14.92
C ALA A 46 1.64 4.18 13.65
N GLY A 47 2.74 4.74 13.13
CA GLY A 47 3.42 4.21 11.95
C GLY A 47 4.30 2.99 12.26
N PRO A 48 4.84 2.31 11.22
CA PRO A 48 5.77 1.20 11.41
C PRO A 48 6.95 1.57 12.31
N HIS A 49 7.44 0.59 13.08
CA HIS A 49 8.51 0.72 14.08
C HIS A 49 8.15 1.48 15.36
N ASP A 50 6.91 1.96 15.51
CA ASP A 50 6.41 2.47 16.78
C ASP A 50 5.83 1.32 17.65
N PRO A 51 6.16 1.21 18.95
CA PRO A 51 5.55 0.22 19.85
C PRO A 51 4.02 0.31 19.97
N ALA A 52 3.43 1.47 19.68
CA ALA A 52 1.99 1.68 19.65
C ALA A 52 1.34 1.31 18.30
N TYR A 53 2.09 0.74 17.36
CA TYR A 53 1.56 0.27 16.09
C TYR A 53 0.52 -0.85 16.31
N ASP A 54 -0.69 -0.65 15.80
CA ASP A 54 -1.76 -1.64 15.77
C ASP A 54 -2.13 -1.97 14.31
N PHE A 55 -2.13 -3.26 13.96
CA PHE A 55 -2.40 -3.69 12.60
C PHE A 55 -3.91 -3.80 12.36
N ASN A 56 -4.38 -3.15 11.29
CA ASN A 56 -5.78 -3.19 10.90
C ASN A 56 -6.13 -4.51 10.21
N HIS A 57 -6.67 -5.46 10.97
CA HIS A 57 -7.08 -6.76 10.45
C HIS A 57 -8.20 -6.69 9.41
N ALA A 58 -8.97 -5.60 9.36
CA ALA A 58 -9.99 -5.38 8.34
C ALA A 58 -9.38 -5.08 6.96
N ALA A 59 -8.07 -4.78 6.88
CA ALA A 59 -7.35 -4.56 5.63
C ALA A 59 -7.03 -5.87 4.88
N ILE A 60 -6.90 -7.00 5.60
CA ILE A 60 -6.46 -8.29 5.05
C ILE A 60 -7.26 -8.75 3.82
N PRO A 61 -8.61 -8.70 3.79
CA PRO A 61 -9.37 -9.16 2.64
C PRO A 61 -9.06 -8.40 1.35
N TYR A 62 -8.64 -7.13 1.46
CA TYR A 62 -8.30 -6.29 0.32
C TYR A 62 -6.91 -6.62 -0.24
N GLU A 63 -5.95 -6.98 0.61
CA GLU A 63 -4.61 -7.40 0.17
C GLU A 63 -4.61 -8.76 -0.51
N VAL A 64 -5.42 -9.71 -0.05
CA VAL A 64 -5.46 -11.07 -0.62
C VAL A 64 -6.26 -11.12 -1.92
N ALA A 65 -7.21 -10.20 -2.11
CA ALA A 65 -8.06 -10.16 -3.29
C ALA A 65 -7.46 -9.41 -4.49
N TYR A 66 -6.38 -8.64 -4.26
CA TYR A 66 -5.67 -7.86 -5.26
C TYR A 66 -4.54 -8.67 -5.93
#